data_AF-A0A1G8ZLV4-F1
#
_entry.id   AF-A0A1G8ZLV4-F1
#
_cell.length_a   1.000
_cell.length_b   1.000
_cell.length_c   1.000
_cell.angle_alpha   90.00
_cell.angle_beta   90.00
_cell.angle_gamma   90.00
#
_symmetry.space_group_name_H-M   'P 1'
#
loop_
_entity.id
_entity.type
_entity.pdbx_description
1 polymer ?
#
loop_
_entity_poly.entity_id
_entity_poly.type
_entity_poly.pdbx_seq_one_letter_code
_entity_poly.pdbx_strand_id
1 'polypeptide(L)' 'MSQQQHPWSRYVALGDSFTEGIGDPEPASPGGHRGWADRVAEVLR' A
#
# COMPACT_ATOMS: atom_id res chain seq x y z
N MET A 1 -11.80 20.66 10.29
CA MET A 1 -10.51 20.43 9.59
C MET A 1 -10.84 19.82 8.25
N SER A 2 -10.67 20.54 7.15
CA SER A 2 -10.89 19.98 5.81
C SER A 2 -9.72 19.04 5.48
N GLN A 3 -9.98 17.75 5.31
CA GLN A 3 -9.00 16.83 4.72
C GLN A 3 -8.68 17.38 3.32
N GLN A 4 -7.44 17.85 3.09
CA GLN A 4 -7.02 18.24 1.75
C GLN A 4 -7.03 16.97 0.89
N GLN A 5 -8.03 16.85 0.02
CA GLN A 5 -8.10 15.75 -0.93
C GLN A 5 -6.94 15.88 -1.90
N HIS A 6 -6.15 14.82 -2.02
CA HIS A 6 -5.09 14.74 -3.02
C HIS A 6 -5.69 14.97 -4.41
N PRO A 7 -4.95 15.63 -5.34
CA PRO A 7 -5.45 15.89 -6.69
C PRO A 7 -5.63 14.61 -7.53
N TRP A 8 -5.29 13.44 -6.98
CA TRP A 8 -5.40 12.12 -7.61
C TRP A 8 -6.34 11.24 -6.80
N SER A 9 -7.15 10.44 -7.48
CA SER A 9 -8.16 9.57 -6.87
C SER A 9 -7.80 8.09 -6.86
N ARG A 10 -6.70 7.70 -7.53
CA ARG A 10 -6.25 6.31 -7.66
C ARG A 10 -4.73 6.24 -7.57
N TYR A 11 -4.25 5.21 -6.90
CA TYR A 11 -2.84 4.87 -6.78
C TYR A 11 -2.62 3.48 -7.41
N VAL A 12 -1.57 3.35 -8.21
CA VAL A 12 -1.14 2.08 -8.81
C VAL A 12 0.36 1.95 -8.61
N ALA A 13 0.80 0.83 -8.04
CA ALA A 13 2.21 0.46 -7.95
C ALA A 13 2.50 -0.66 -8.94
N LEU A 14 3.57 -0.52 -9.73
CA LEU A 14 4.05 -1.53 -10.67
C LEU A 14 5.52 -1.80 -10.36
N GLY A 15 5.90 -3.06 -10.30
CA GLY A 15 7.29 -3.45 -10.04
C GLY A 15 7.44 -4.96 -9.93
N ASP A 16 8.48 -5.37 -9.21
CA ASP A 16 8.83 -6.76 -8.97
C ASP A 16 8.28 -7.25 -7.62
N SER A 17 8.83 -8.37 -7.14
CA SER A 17 8.45 -8.99 -5.86
C SER A 17 8.59 -8.07 -4.65
N PHE A 18 9.43 -7.03 -4.71
CA PHE A 18 9.53 -6.03 -3.65
C PHE A 18 8.26 -5.17 -3.58
N THR A 19 7.69 -4.82 -4.73
CA THR A 19 6.40 -4.10 -4.80
C THR A 19 5.25 -4.97 -4.31
N GLU A 20 5.30 -6.28 -4.54
CA GLU A 20 4.34 -7.26 -4.01
C GLU A 20 4.49 -7.51 -2.49
N GLY A 21 5.58 -7.05 -1.86
CA GLY A 21 5.84 -7.22 -0.43
C GLY A 21 6.40 -8.60 -0.05
N ILE A 22 6.98 -9.33 -1.00
CA ILE A 22 7.62 -10.63 -0.72
C ILE A 22 8.77 -10.41 0.28
N GLY A 23 8.71 -11.11 1.41
CA GLY A 23 9.66 -10.96 2.52
C GLY A 23 9.18 -10.04 3.66
N ASP A 24 8.05 -9.35 3.48
CA ASP A 24 7.36 -8.56 4.51
C ASP A 24 6.04 -9.24 4.94
N PRO A 25 6.10 -10.35 5.70
CA PRO A 25 4.91 -11.05 6.15
C PRO A 25 4.07 -10.17 7.07
N GLU A 26 2.76 -10.11 6.85
CA GLU A 26 1.81 -9.39 7.70
C GLU A 26 1.16 -10.38 8.68
N PRO A 27 1.44 -10.30 9.99
CA PRO A 27 0.87 -11.23 10.98
C PRO A 27 -0.65 -11.23 11.02
N ALA A 28 -1.29 -10.10 10.68
CA ALA A 28 -2.74 -9.98 10.64
C ALA A 28 -3.38 -10.49 9.34
N SER A 29 -2.57 -10.86 8.33
CA SER A 29 -3.02 -11.35 7.03
C SER A 29 -2.43 -12.73 6.76
N PRO A 30 -3.09 -13.82 7.20
CA PRO A 30 -2.59 -15.18 6.98
C PRO A 30 -2.41 -15.46 5.48
N GLY A 31 -1.15 -15.59 5.04
CA GLY A 31 -0.79 -15.82 3.63
C GLY A 31 -0.75 -14.56 2.77
N GLY A 32 -0.94 -13.38 3.35
CA GLY A 32 -0.81 -12.09 2.67
C GLY A 32 0.53 -11.41 2.96
N HIS A 33 1.01 -10.68 1.95
CA HIS A 33 2.08 -9.71 2.13
C HIS A 33 1.45 -8.33 2.30
N ARG A 34 1.97 -7.53 3.23
CA ARG A 34 1.63 -6.10 3.31
C ARG A 34 2.90 -5.33 3.03
N GLY A 35 3.09 -5.04 1.75
CA GLY A 35 4.28 -4.36 1.24
C GLY A 35 4.25 -2.86 1.56
N TRP A 36 5.30 -2.15 1.16
CA TRP A 36 5.34 -0.69 1.26
C TRP A 36 4.21 -0.01 0.47
N ALA A 37 3.83 -0.58 -0.68
CA ALA A 37 2.78 -0.06 -1.54
C ALA A 37 1.42 0.00 -0.83
N ASP A 38 1.07 -1.03 -0.05
CA ASP A 38 -0.16 -1.05 0.75
C ASP A 38 -0.16 0.03 1.83
N ARG A 39 0.98 0.19 2.52
CA ARG A 39 1.15 1.23 3.56
C ARG A 39 1.03 2.64 2.97
N VAL A 40 1.55 2.85 1.76
CA VAL A 40 1.40 4.12 1.05
C VAL A 40 -0.06 4.34 0.64
N ALA A 41 -0.75 3.32 0.13
CA ALA A 41 -2.16 3.43 -0.22
C ALA A 41 -3.04 3.79 1.00
N GLU A 42 -2.68 3.34 2.20
CA GLU A 42 -3.41 3.70 3.43
C GLU A 42 -3.30 5.18 3.81
N VAL A 43 -2.18 5.83 3.51
CA VAL A 43 -1.99 7.27 3.83
C VAL A 43 -2.53 8.20 2.75
N LEU A 44 -2.78 7.69 1.54
CA LEU A 44 -3.32 8.45 0.41
C LEU A 44 -4.86 8.55 0.40
N ARG A 45 -5.53 8.08 1.47
CA ARG A 45 -6.99 8.05 1.60
C ARG A 45 -7.62 9.43 1.77
#